data_AF-A0A1U9NMB9-F1
#
_entry.id   AF-A0A1U9NMB9-F1
#
_cell.length_a   1.000
_cell.length_b   1.000
_cell.length_c   1.000
_cell.angle_alpha   90.00
_cell.angle_beta   90.00
_cell.angle_gamma   90.00
#
_symmetry.space_group_name_H-M   'P 1'
#
loop_
_entity.id
_entity.type
_entity.pdbx_description
1 polymer ?
#
loop_
_entity_poly.entity_id
_entity_poly.type
_entity_poly.pdbx_seq_one_letter_code
_entity_poly.pdbx_strand_id
1 'polypeptide(L)'
;MGAWTPKDAERRNLPLTEELVTLLGTAREESPDGLPYVFISQERYATIQQKRAGSDWSQTDGTSPLNNFDRQWRRICKQADIEGTTFHDLRRTCLTNWLRSGLSELDVMNMAGHSSFETTRKFYLAVSDDLVDRTRRASKQALQQFSVANLLHTPVLRENEKSQSRISA
;
A
#
# COMPACT_ATOMS: atom_id res chain seq x y z
N MET A 1 -16.12 27.58 6.45
CA MET A 1 -15.53 26.59 5.52
C MET A 1 -14.80 25.53 6.34
N GLY A 2 -15.46 24.42 6.67
CA GLY A 2 -14.78 23.27 7.28
C GLY A 2 -14.37 22.30 6.18
N ALA A 3 -13.08 22.22 5.85
CA ALA A 3 -12.56 21.13 5.05
C ALA A 3 -12.87 19.81 5.76
N TRP A 4 -13.21 18.76 5.01
CA TRP A 4 -13.34 17.43 5.60
C TRP A 4 -11.98 17.01 6.17
N THR A 5 -11.91 16.83 7.49
CA THR A 5 -10.75 16.30 8.18
C THR A 5 -10.92 14.79 8.32
N PRO A 6 -10.07 13.96 7.69
CA PRO A 6 -10.08 12.52 7.88
C PRO A 6 -9.92 12.18 9.37
N LYS A 7 -10.72 11.21 9.85
CA LYS A 7 -10.74 10.78 11.26
C LYS A 7 -9.40 10.19 11.74
N ASP A 8 -8.64 9.62 10.80
CA ASP A 8 -7.33 9.02 11.03
C ASP A 8 -6.30 9.77 10.18
N ALA A 9 -5.68 10.79 10.78
CA ALA A 9 -4.91 11.84 10.11
C ALA A 9 -3.49 11.43 9.65
N GLU A 10 -3.23 10.14 9.46
CA GLU A 10 -1.92 9.67 9.01
C GLU A 10 -1.72 9.93 7.52
N ARG A 11 -1.09 11.07 7.24
CA ARG A 11 -0.59 11.40 5.91
C ARG A 11 0.44 10.37 5.48
N ARG A 12 0.29 9.88 4.26
CA ARG A 12 1.23 8.96 3.62
C ARG A 12 1.37 9.30 2.15
N ASN A 13 2.54 9.04 1.60
CA ASN A 13 2.82 9.18 0.17
C ASN A 13 2.66 7.81 -0.47
N LEU A 14 1.74 7.70 -1.42
CA LEU A 14 1.56 6.49 -2.21
C LEU A 14 2.26 6.66 -3.56
N PRO A 15 3.11 5.69 -3.97
CA PRO A 15 3.75 5.74 -5.27
C PRO A 15 2.72 5.40 -6.35
N LEU A 16 2.18 6.44 -6.99
CA LEU A 16 1.30 6.28 -8.14
C LEU A 16 2.12 5.94 -9.38
N THR A 17 1.58 5.10 -10.26
CA THR A 17 2.17 4.86 -11.58
C THR A 17 1.99 6.09 -12.46
N GLU A 18 2.84 6.24 -13.49
CA GLU A 18 2.73 7.34 -14.45
C GLU A 18 1.34 7.40 -15.10
N GLU A 19 0.81 6.23 -15.49
CA GLU A 19 -0.55 6.10 -16.05
C GLU A 19 -1.63 6.65 -15.10
N LEU A 20 -1.54 6.34 -13.80
CA LEU A 20 -2.49 6.86 -12.81
C LEU A 20 -2.34 8.36 -12.59
N VAL A 21 -1.11 8.88 -12.62
CA VAL A 21 -0.86 10.33 -12.53
C VAL A 21 -1.50 11.03 -13.71
N THR A 22 -1.33 10.52 -14.93
CA THR A 22 -1.97 11.06 -16.14
C THR A 22 -3.49 11.03 -16.01
N LEU A 23 -4.07 9.90 -15.63
CA LEU A 23 -5.53 9.75 -15.51
C LEU A 23 -6.13 10.71 -14.48
N LEU A 24 -5.47 10.86 -13.32
CA LEU A 24 -5.90 11.81 -12.29
C LEU A 24 -5.71 13.26 -12.72
N GLY A 25 -4.65 13.55 -13.49
CA GLY A 25 -4.39 14.86 -14.08
C GLY A 25 -5.51 15.26 -15.05
N THR A 26 -5.85 14.38 -15.99
CA THR A 26 -6.97 14.61 -16.94
C THR A 26 -8.29 14.80 -16.20
N ALA A 27 -8.61 13.92 -15.24
CA ALA A 27 -9.83 14.07 -14.44
C ALA A 27 -9.87 15.40 -13.67
N ARG A 28 -8.70 15.91 -13.24
CA ARG A 28 -8.58 17.21 -12.58
C ARG A 28 -8.76 18.38 -13.54
N GLU A 29 -8.22 18.31 -14.75
CA GLU A 29 -8.38 19.33 -15.79
C GLU A 29 -9.83 19.47 -16.27
N GLU A 30 -10.55 18.35 -16.35
CA GLU A 30 -11.98 18.32 -16.69
C GLU A 30 -12.88 18.80 -15.54
N SER A 31 -12.35 18.91 -14.32
CA SER A 31 -13.11 19.32 -13.14
C SER A 31 -13.25 20.85 -13.09
N PRO A 32 -14.43 21.38 -12.72
CA PRO A 32 -14.63 22.82 -12.52
C PRO A 32 -13.67 23.44 -11.51
N ASP A 33 -13.24 24.67 -11.78
CA ASP A 33 -12.35 25.44 -10.90
C ASP A 33 -12.94 25.60 -9.49
N GLY A 34 -12.06 25.49 -8.49
CA GLY A 34 -12.44 25.64 -7.08
C GLY A 34 -13.08 24.41 -6.42
N LEU A 35 -13.34 23.33 -7.16
CA LEU A 35 -13.74 22.05 -6.58
C LEU A 35 -12.53 21.38 -5.90
N PRO A 36 -12.56 21.03 -4.60
CA PRO A 36 -11.38 20.50 -3.90
C PRO A 36 -11.18 18.99 -4.05
N TYR A 37 -12.13 18.27 -4.67
CA TYR A 37 -12.11 16.81 -4.76
C TYR A 37 -12.07 16.36 -6.22
N VAL A 38 -11.30 15.31 -6.52
CA VAL A 38 -11.16 14.75 -7.87
C VAL A 38 -12.40 13.93 -8.28
N PHE A 39 -12.99 13.17 -7.35
CA PHE A 39 -14.05 12.21 -7.67
C PHE A 39 -15.46 12.65 -7.28
N ILE A 40 -15.67 13.94 -7.02
CA ILE A 40 -16.99 14.47 -6.61
C ILE A 40 -17.42 15.51 -7.63
N SER A 41 -18.59 15.30 -8.25
CA SER A 41 -19.19 16.30 -9.14
C SER A 41 -19.48 17.62 -8.42
N GLN A 42 -19.42 18.74 -9.13
CA GLN A 42 -19.74 20.06 -8.60
C GLN A 42 -21.13 20.13 -7.94
N GLU A 43 -22.15 19.54 -8.56
CA GLU A 43 -23.52 19.51 -8.02
C GLU A 43 -23.56 18.84 -6.63
N ARG A 44 -22.97 17.65 -6.52
CA ARG A 44 -22.86 16.92 -5.25
C ARG A 44 -22.10 17.73 -4.21
N TYR A 45 -21.00 18.38 -4.60
CA TYR A 45 -20.24 19.22 -3.69
C TYR A 45 -21.08 20.41 -3.19
N ALA A 46 -21.86 21.05 -4.05
CA ALA A 46 -22.78 22.12 -3.66
C ALA A 46 -23.84 21.63 -2.67
N THR A 47 -24.44 20.45 -2.91
CA THR A 47 -25.38 19.83 -1.95
C THR A 47 -24.72 19.57 -0.59
N ILE A 48 -23.48 19.07 -0.57
CA ILE A 48 -22.72 18.86 0.65
C ILE A 48 -22.51 20.19 1.39
N GLN A 49 -22.13 21.27 0.69
CA GLN A 49 -21.94 22.59 1.30
C GLN A 49 -23.25 23.15 1.87
N GLN A 50 -24.37 22.99 1.17
CA GLN A 50 -25.69 23.41 1.66
C GLN A 50 -26.07 22.68 2.96
N LYS A 51 -25.90 21.35 3.01
CA LYS A 51 -26.15 20.57 4.22
C LYS A 51 -25.26 21.00 5.39
N ARG A 52 -23.98 21.29 5.13
CA ARG A 52 -23.03 21.76 6.15
C ARG A 52 -23.37 23.14 6.69
N ALA A 53 -23.96 24.01 5.87
CA ALA A 53 -24.40 25.34 6.29
C ALA A 53 -25.72 25.29 7.08
N GLY A 54 -26.54 24.27 6.83
CA GLY A 54 -27.75 23.99 7.61
C GLY A 54 -27.46 23.19 8.89
N SER A 55 -28.53 22.84 9.60
CA SER A 55 -28.51 22.00 10.80
C SER A 55 -28.72 20.49 10.50
N ASP A 56 -28.81 20.11 9.22
CA ASP A 56 -29.10 18.74 8.76
C ASP A 56 -27.84 17.93 8.39
N TRP A 57 -26.70 18.24 9.01
CA TRP A 57 -25.45 17.50 8.80
C TRP A 57 -25.32 16.39 9.84
N SER A 58 -25.57 15.14 9.42
CA SER A 58 -25.42 13.97 10.30
C SER A 58 -23.98 13.43 10.33
N GLN A 59 -23.68 12.61 11.33
CA GLN A 59 -22.40 11.89 11.39
C GLN A 59 -22.19 10.98 10.17
N THR A 60 -23.26 10.39 9.66
CA THR A 60 -23.23 9.52 8.47
C THR A 60 -22.91 10.32 7.20
N ASP A 61 -23.42 11.55 7.06
CA ASP A 61 -23.07 12.45 5.94
C ASP A 61 -21.56 12.80 5.95
N GLY A 62 -20.93 12.81 7.13
CA GLY A 62 -19.49 13.01 7.29
C GLY A 62 -18.61 11.82 6.93
N THR A 63 -19.19 10.63 6.75
CA THR A 63 -18.44 9.38 6.59
C THR A 63 -17.98 9.17 5.15
N SER A 64 -18.84 9.45 4.16
CA SER A 64 -18.48 9.41 2.75
C SER A 64 -19.17 10.53 1.98
N PRO A 65 -18.42 11.33 1.20
CA PRO A 65 -19.04 12.35 0.38
C PRO A 65 -19.76 11.75 -0.85
N LEU A 66 -19.48 10.50 -1.21
CA LEU A 66 -20.15 9.78 -2.30
C LEU A 66 -21.42 9.11 -1.79
N ASN A 67 -22.57 9.52 -2.34
CA ASN A 67 -23.85 8.85 -2.09
C ASN A 67 -23.99 7.60 -2.97
N ASN A 68 -24.68 6.58 -2.46
CA ASN A 68 -25.06 5.38 -3.22
C ASN A 68 -23.88 4.66 -3.89
N PHE A 69 -22.69 4.77 -3.32
CA PHE A 69 -21.48 4.20 -3.88
C PHE A 69 -21.60 2.68 -4.10
N ASP A 70 -22.17 1.96 -3.14
CA ASP A 70 -22.43 0.52 -3.27
C ASP A 70 -23.32 0.16 -4.48
N ARG A 71 -24.27 1.04 -4.82
CA ARG A 71 -25.14 0.82 -5.98
C ARG A 71 -24.35 0.97 -7.28
N GLN A 72 -23.47 1.98 -7.36
CA GLN A 72 -22.59 2.19 -8.50
C GLN A 72 -21.60 1.02 -8.65
N TRP A 73 -21.00 0.57 -7.54
CA TRP A 73 -20.14 -0.60 -7.49
C TRP A 73 -20.83 -1.85 -8.05
N ARG A 74 -22.02 -2.20 -7.54
CA ARG A 74 -22.78 -3.36 -8.03
C ARG A 74 -23.10 -3.27 -9.54
N ARG A 75 -23.33 -2.07 -10.07
CA ARG A 75 -23.56 -1.88 -11.51
C ARG A 75 -22.30 -2.19 -12.31
N ILE A 76 -21.14 -1.73 -11.85
CA ILE A 76 -19.84 -2.02 -12.47
C ILE A 76 -19.57 -3.53 -12.45
N CYS A 77 -19.74 -4.18 -11.30
CA CYS A 77 -19.58 -5.64 -11.19
C CYS A 77 -20.50 -6.40 -12.15
N LYS A 78 -21.77 -5.98 -12.25
CA LYS A 78 -22.73 -6.59 -13.19
C LYS A 78 -22.31 -6.41 -14.65
N GLN A 79 -21.77 -5.26 -15.03
CA GLN A 79 -21.28 -5.01 -16.39
C GLN A 79 -20.02 -5.83 -16.71
N ALA A 80 -19.20 -6.11 -15.70
CA ALA A 80 -18.00 -6.92 -15.80
C ALA A 80 -18.25 -8.43 -15.62
N ASP A 81 -19.50 -8.86 -15.41
CA ASP A 81 -19.87 -10.25 -15.12
C ASP A 81 -19.15 -10.84 -13.88
N ILE A 82 -19.02 -10.01 -12.83
CA ILE A 82 -18.38 -10.37 -11.56
C ILE A 82 -19.44 -10.43 -10.46
N GLU A 83 -19.50 -11.54 -9.74
CA GLU A 83 -20.40 -11.75 -8.61
C GLU A 83 -19.64 -11.90 -7.28
N GLY A 84 -20.34 -11.71 -6.16
CA GLY A 84 -19.79 -12.01 -4.82
C GLY A 84 -18.68 -11.07 -4.32
N THR A 85 -18.49 -9.90 -4.93
CA THR A 85 -17.42 -8.96 -4.56
C THR A 85 -17.93 -7.69 -3.87
N THR A 86 -17.08 -7.16 -3.02
CA THR A 86 -17.21 -5.88 -2.31
C THR A 86 -16.20 -4.89 -2.85
N PHE A 87 -16.45 -3.58 -2.69
CA PHE A 87 -15.48 -2.58 -3.13
C PHE A 87 -14.12 -2.70 -2.42
N HIS A 88 -14.13 -3.17 -1.16
CA HIS A 88 -12.91 -3.43 -0.41
C HIS A 88 -12.02 -4.50 -1.06
N ASP A 89 -12.55 -5.35 -1.94
CA ASP A 89 -11.76 -6.36 -2.64
C ASP A 89 -10.72 -5.74 -3.58
N LEU A 90 -10.97 -4.56 -4.15
CA LEU A 90 -9.94 -3.86 -4.94
C LEU A 90 -8.69 -3.59 -4.11
N ARG A 91 -8.88 -3.15 -2.87
CA ARG A 91 -7.78 -2.93 -1.93
C ARG A 91 -7.12 -4.25 -1.56
N ARG A 92 -7.89 -5.29 -1.24
CA ARG A 92 -7.35 -6.62 -0.90
C ARG A 92 -6.50 -7.20 -2.04
N THR A 93 -6.96 -7.05 -3.28
CA THR A 93 -6.24 -7.45 -4.48
C THR A 93 -4.95 -6.66 -4.66
N CYS A 94 -4.97 -5.33 -4.48
CA CYS A 94 -3.77 -4.50 -4.54
C CYS A 94 -2.71 -4.94 -3.51
N LEU A 95 -3.11 -5.11 -2.25
CA LEU A 95 -2.19 -5.56 -1.18
C LEU A 95 -1.66 -6.98 -1.44
N THR A 96 -2.51 -7.88 -1.94
CA THR A 96 -2.13 -9.23 -2.34
C THR A 96 -1.07 -9.20 -3.45
N ASN A 97 -1.26 -8.35 -4.46
CA ASN A 97 -0.31 -8.22 -5.56
C ASN A 97 1.04 -7.67 -5.09
N TRP A 98 1.06 -6.69 -4.19
CA TRP A 98 2.30 -6.20 -3.58
C TRP A 98 3.07 -7.29 -2.82
N LEU A 99 2.37 -8.11 -2.03
CA LEU A 99 2.98 -9.25 -1.33
C LEU A 99 3.52 -10.31 -2.31
N ARG A 100 2.81 -10.57 -3.43
CA ARG A 100 3.27 -11.48 -4.49
C ARG A 100 4.51 -10.95 -5.20
N SER A 101 4.58 -9.64 -5.43
CA SER A 101 5.73 -8.95 -6.02
C SER A 101 6.94 -8.86 -5.09
N GLY A 102 6.82 -9.32 -3.84
CA GLY A 102 7.94 -9.45 -2.91
C GLY A 102 8.10 -8.30 -1.90
N LEU A 103 7.12 -7.40 -1.78
CA LEU A 103 7.12 -6.42 -0.69
C LEU A 103 6.97 -7.12 0.66
N SER A 104 7.63 -6.61 1.70
CA SER A 104 7.49 -7.14 3.05
C SER A 104 6.10 -6.82 3.62
N GLU A 105 5.65 -7.61 4.59
CA GLU A 105 4.38 -7.32 5.29
C GLU A 105 4.38 -5.93 5.93
N LEU A 106 5.55 -5.47 6.43
CA LEU A 106 5.72 -4.14 6.99
C LEU A 106 5.52 -3.05 5.94
N ASP A 107 6.12 -3.18 4.76
CA ASP A 107 5.98 -2.21 3.67
C ASP A 107 4.52 -2.11 3.21
N VAL A 108 3.87 -3.27 3.04
CA VAL A 108 2.46 -3.35 2.65
C VAL A 108 1.56 -2.75 3.73
N MET A 109 1.83 -3.03 5.01
CA MET A 109 1.08 -2.46 6.13
C MET A 109 1.21 -0.93 6.18
N ASN A 110 2.41 -0.40 6.01
CA ASN A 110 2.69 1.03 5.99
C ASN A 110 1.98 1.73 4.81
N MET A 111 2.07 1.15 3.61
CA MET A 111 1.39 1.69 2.42
C MET A 111 -0.14 1.60 2.55
N ALA A 112 -0.65 0.50 3.10
CA ALA A 112 -2.05 0.35 3.46
C ALA A 112 -2.45 1.33 4.57
N GLY A 113 -1.51 1.74 5.42
CA GLY A 113 -1.71 2.38 6.73
C GLY A 113 -2.76 1.65 7.55
N HIS A 114 -2.52 0.36 7.74
CA HIS A 114 -3.14 -0.39 8.82
C HIS A 114 -2.34 -0.12 10.09
N SER A 115 -3.03 0.20 11.18
CA SER A 115 -2.41 0.35 12.51
C SER A 115 -2.02 -0.98 13.15
N SER A 116 -2.50 -2.10 12.61
CA SER A 116 -2.22 -3.46 13.11
C SER A 116 -1.88 -4.43 11.97
N PHE A 117 -0.89 -5.28 12.24
CA PHE A 117 -0.46 -6.38 11.38
C PHE A 117 -1.56 -7.43 11.15
N GLU A 118 -2.52 -7.58 12.06
CA GLU A 118 -3.52 -8.65 12.01
C GLU A 118 -4.35 -8.59 10.71
N THR A 119 -4.70 -7.38 10.27
CA THR A 119 -5.45 -7.15 9.03
C THR A 119 -4.63 -7.52 7.80
N THR A 120 -3.34 -7.14 7.76
CA THR A 120 -2.43 -7.46 6.66
C THR A 120 -2.12 -8.95 6.59
N ARG A 121 -1.92 -9.59 7.74
CA ARG A 121 -1.59 -11.01 7.86
C ARG A 121 -2.71 -11.92 7.39
N LYS A 122 -3.97 -11.56 7.65
CA LYS A 122 -5.15 -12.28 7.09
C LYS A 122 -5.12 -12.31 5.56
N PHE A 123 -4.66 -11.23 4.92
CA PHE A 123 -4.51 -11.21 3.46
C PHE A 123 -3.32 -12.04 3.01
N TYR A 124 -2.15 -11.94 3.66
CA TYR A 124 -0.97 -12.73 3.30
C TYR A 124 -1.23 -14.24 3.29
N LEU A 125 -1.96 -14.76 4.28
CA LEU A 125 -2.32 -16.19 4.34
C LEU A 125 -3.19 -16.65 3.16
N ALA A 126 -3.94 -15.76 2.51
CA ALA A 126 -4.70 -16.07 1.32
C ALA A 126 -3.84 -16.12 0.04
N VAL A 127 -2.60 -15.64 0.10
CA VAL A 127 -1.68 -15.52 -1.04
C VAL A 127 -0.76 -16.75 -1.19
N SER A 128 -0.60 -17.54 -0.12
CA SER A 128 0.55 -18.42 0.08
C SER A 128 0.55 -19.76 -0.65
N ASP A 129 -0.33 -19.99 -1.63
CA ASP A 129 -0.33 -21.26 -2.39
C ASP A 129 0.98 -21.48 -3.16
N ASP A 130 1.75 -20.42 -3.45
CA ASP A 130 3.06 -20.50 -4.12
C ASP A 130 4.28 -20.46 -3.18
N LEU A 131 4.05 -20.42 -1.84
CA LEU A 131 5.10 -20.09 -0.88
C LEU A 131 6.32 -21.00 -1.02
N VAL A 132 6.08 -22.30 -1.17
CA VAL A 132 7.13 -23.31 -1.32
C VAL A 132 7.99 -23.04 -2.57
N ASP A 133 7.37 -22.68 -3.69
CA ASP A 133 8.07 -22.42 -4.94
C ASP A 133 8.81 -21.08 -4.91
N ARG A 134 8.25 -20.05 -4.27
CA ARG A 134 8.96 -18.79 -4.01
C ARG A 134 10.18 -19.01 -3.12
N THR A 135 10.02 -19.73 -2.01
CA THR A 135 11.12 -20.06 -1.11
C THR A 135 12.21 -20.83 -1.86
N ARG A 136 11.84 -21.83 -2.68
CA ARG A 136 12.80 -22.59 -3.49
C ARG A 136 13.58 -21.69 -4.45
N ARG A 137 12.91 -20.77 -5.14
CA ARG A 137 13.56 -19.80 -6.04
C ARG A 137 14.51 -18.86 -5.30
N ALA A 138 14.07 -18.32 -4.17
CA ALA A 138 14.88 -17.43 -3.34
C ALA A 138 16.13 -18.14 -2.81
N SER A 139 16.00 -19.37 -2.31
CA SER A 139 17.15 -20.18 -1.88
C SER A 139 18.12 -20.46 -3.03
N LYS A 140 17.62 -20.81 -4.22
CA LYS A 140 18.45 -21.03 -5.41
C LYS A 140 19.22 -19.77 -5.81
N GLN A 141 18.58 -18.60 -5.78
CA GLN A 141 19.22 -17.32 -6.10
C GLN A 141 20.28 -16.94 -5.07
N ALA A 142 20.01 -17.12 -3.77
CA ALA A 142 20.99 -16.86 -2.72
C ALA A 142 22.26 -17.72 -2.89
N LEU A 143 22.11 -18.99 -3.28
CA LEU A 143 23.24 -19.87 -3.58
C LEU A 143 24.05 -19.47 -4.82
N GLN A 144 23.42 -18.78 -5.79
CA GLN A 144 24.13 -18.26 -6.97
C GLN A 144 24.86 -16.96 -6.66
N GLN A 145 24.32 -16.15 -5.75
CA GLN A 145 24.84 -14.82 -5.42
C GLN A 145 25.97 -14.88 -4.38
N PHE A 146 25.97 -15.90 -3.53
CA PHE A 146 27.07 -16.21 -2.63
C PHE A 146 27.70 -17.54 -3.02
N SER A 147 28.90 -17.49 -3.60
CA SER A 147 29.72 -18.70 -3.72
C SER A 147 29.93 -19.28 -2.33
N VAL A 148 29.66 -20.57 -2.14
CA VAL A 148 29.95 -21.30 -0.89
C VAL A 148 31.44 -21.13 -0.51
N ALA A 149 32.32 -20.95 -1.49
CA ALA A 149 33.74 -20.63 -1.26
C ALA A 149 33.97 -19.27 -0.58
N ASN A 150 33.11 -18.27 -0.83
CA ASN A 150 33.19 -16.95 -0.17
C ASN A 150 32.64 -16.99 1.26
N LEU A 151 31.63 -17.84 1.52
CA LEU A 151 31.06 -18.03 2.86
C LEU A 151 31.97 -18.88 3.77
N LEU A 152 32.78 -19.76 3.18
CA LEU A 152 33.75 -20.62 3.87
C LEU A 152 35.13 -19.99 4.02
N HIS A 153 35.31 -18.70 3.71
CA HIS A 153 36.55 -18.01 4.07
C HIS A 153 36.63 -17.91 5.59
N THR A 154 37.27 -18.90 6.21
CA THR A 154 37.76 -18.82 7.58
C THR A 154 38.62 -17.56 7.67
N PRO A 155 38.30 -16.59 8.54
CA PRO A 155 39.19 -15.45 8.74
C PRO A 155 40.55 -16.02 9.15
N VAL A 156 41.57 -15.78 8.33
CA VAL A 156 42.95 -16.06 8.71
C VAL A 156 43.23 -15.13 9.90
N LEU A 157 43.13 -15.67 11.11
CA LEU A 157 43.63 -15.00 12.29
C LEU A 157 45.11 -14.76 12.04
N ARG A 158 45.50 -13.52 11.76
CA ARG A 158 46.91 -13.14 11.70
C ARG A 158 47.47 -13.42 13.09
N GLU A 159 48.29 -14.46 13.19
CA GLU A 159 49.09 -14.70 14.38
C GLU A 159 49.92 -13.44 14.63
N ASN A 160 49.65 -12.79 15.76
CA ASN A 160 50.39 -11.63 16.22
C ASN A 160 51.90 -11.94 16.20
N GLU A 161 52.65 -11.03 15.57
CA GLU A 161 54.10 -11.02 15.55
C GLU A 161 54.65 -11.21 16.98
N LYS A 162 55.29 -12.36 17.19
CA LYS A 162 56.02 -12.66 18.43
C LYS A 162 57.09 -11.60 18.67
N SER A 163 57.00 -10.98 19.84
CA SER A 163 58.07 -10.44 20.67
C SER A 163 59.47 -10.50 20.06
N GLN A 164 59.94 -9.36 19.54
CA GLN A 164 61.37 -9.05 19.56
C GLN A 164 61.70 -8.29 20.85
N SER A 165 61.77 -9.01 21.97
CA SER A 165 62.59 -8.58 23.10
C SER A 165 64.04 -8.96 22.80
N ARG A 166 64.80 -8.05 22.18
CA ARG A 166 66.27 -8.12 22.24
C ARG A 166 66.74 -7.30 23.44
N ILE A 167 67.14 -8.03 24.47
CA ILE A 167 68.05 -7.58 25.52
C ILE A 167 69.41 -7.34 24.88
N SER A 168 70.04 -6.19 25.16
CA SER A 168 71.50 -6.04 25.06
C SER A 168 72.00 -4.94 25.99
N ALA A 169 72.83 -5.38 26.94
CA ALA A 169 73.88 -4.71 27.72
C ALA A 169 73.50 -3.49 28.58
#